data_AF-A0A9X0W6Q6-F1
#
_entry.id   AF-A0A9X0W6Q6-F1
#
_cell.length_a   1.000
_cell.length_b   1.000
_cell.length_c   1.000
_cell.angle_alpha   90.00
_cell.angle_beta   90.00
_cell.angle_gamma   90.00
#
_symmetry.space_group_name_H-M   'P 1'
#
loop_
_entity.id
_entity.type
_entity.pdbx_description
1 polymer ?
#
loop_
_entity_poly.entity_id
_entity_poly.type
_entity_poly.pdbx_seq_one_letter_code
_entity_poly.pdbx_strand_id
1 'polypeptide(L)'
;MSLVAKERRGRTSRVETSHRICQILVSARLAWPLATVVLALLGALALLLTNILMPGQAWPKWLCLGFLSAGFAAAVLAGVRLKTQLLMPLVSLEDTVARVCQGEPGASRSLSNVGVLDGMARDIGALNAELTDLYEDMDTRVARQTMRLAQKTASLKILYDVAAEIARAESLDALLLRFLRTLKEMVNGRAATARLVAPDGSPRLVGSIGLDDDLVREQDMAPVDLCLCGTVLCPGEIVCDNDLRYCSRVYGRRMFDSDALEVVTVPLKHHDELLGAYSIFIERSGISRREDILDLLATIGQHIGVAIAKYRSDHEAQRLSILEERSSLAHELHDSLAQTLASLRLQVRMLADALDGHEIPAEAQADLTRIRNGIDEAHGELRELLGSFRAPLDRRGLIPTLQDITHRFGQRTGIHAAFQMGCRPFDLSAAEELQIMRIVQETLTNVRKHAQAQTVRVLLTREQTGEYVLLIEDDGVGFSTPRRSGHPGEHIGLSILEERARRIGAALNIESEPGEGTRIELVFNPTARGAATEQVS
;
A
#
# COMPACT_ATOMS: atom_id res chain seq x y z
N MET A 1 -7.46 6.18 66.74
CA MET A 1 -8.88 6.19 66.32
C MET A 1 -9.34 4.95 65.54
N SER A 2 -8.49 3.93 65.30
CA SER A 2 -8.86 2.72 64.52
C SER A 2 -9.51 1.60 65.35
N LEU A 3 -9.19 1.47 66.65
CA LEU A 3 -9.73 0.40 67.50
C LEU A 3 -11.20 0.63 67.92
N VAL A 4 -11.59 1.87 68.21
CA VAL A 4 -12.97 2.23 68.62
C VAL A 4 -13.99 2.09 67.48
N ALA A 5 -13.55 2.23 66.22
CA ALA A 5 -14.41 2.04 65.04
C ALA A 5 -14.70 0.56 64.75
N LYS A 6 -13.71 -0.33 65.00
CA LYS A 6 -13.86 -1.78 64.84
C LYS A 6 -14.80 -2.37 65.89
N GLU A 7 -14.75 -1.84 67.12
CA GLU A 7 -15.61 -2.27 68.23
C GLU A 7 -17.05 -1.79 68.09
N ARG A 8 -17.29 -0.58 67.54
CA ARG A 8 -18.64 -0.10 67.17
C ARG A 8 -19.26 -0.85 66.00
N ARG A 9 -18.48 -1.28 64.99
CA ARG A 9 -18.95 -2.16 63.90
C ARG A 9 -19.32 -3.57 64.38
N GLY A 10 -18.56 -4.14 65.32
CA GLY A 10 -18.88 -5.44 65.90
C GLY A 10 -20.14 -5.43 66.77
N ARG A 11 -20.42 -4.32 67.46
CA ARG A 11 -21.61 -4.17 68.31
C ARG A 11 -22.90 -3.92 67.52
N THR A 12 -22.81 -3.21 66.40
CA THR A 12 -23.93 -3.00 65.46
C THR A 12 -24.27 -4.27 64.69
N SER A 13 -23.28 -5.04 64.21
CA SER A 13 -23.55 -6.30 63.54
C SER A 13 -24.17 -7.35 64.47
N ARG A 14 -23.76 -7.42 65.75
CA ARG A 14 -24.36 -8.35 66.73
C ARG A 14 -25.85 -8.06 66.99
N VAL A 15 -26.25 -6.79 67.03
CA VAL A 15 -27.65 -6.40 67.24
C VAL A 15 -28.51 -6.73 66.00
N GLU A 16 -27.98 -6.49 64.79
CA GLU A 16 -28.64 -6.91 63.55
C GLU A 16 -28.75 -8.44 63.43
N THR A 17 -27.71 -9.17 63.85
CA THR A 17 -27.70 -10.64 63.78
C THR A 17 -28.75 -11.23 64.72
N SER A 18 -28.83 -10.76 65.97
CA SER A 18 -29.85 -11.21 66.93
C SER A 18 -31.27 -10.87 66.47
N HIS A 19 -31.47 -9.70 65.85
CA HIS A 19 -32.75 -9.31 65.30
C HIS A 19 -33.17 -10.20 64.12
N ARG A 20 -32.23 -10.51 63.21
CA ARG A 20 -32.47 -11.43 62.09
C ARG A 20 -32.75 -12.86 62.55
N ILE A 21 -32.02 -13.37 63.54
CA ILE A 21 -32.28 -14.70 64.12
C ILE A 21 -33.71 -14.75 64.70
N CYS A 22 -34.14 -13.69 65.39
CA CYS A 22 -35.49 -13.60 65.93
C CYS A 22 -36.55 -13.57 64.81
N GLN A 23 -36.34 -12.79 63.75
CA GLN A 23 -37.24 -12.76 62.58
C GLN A 23 -37.31 -14.11 61.85
N ILE A 24 -36.19 -14.83 61.73
CA ILE A 24 -36.13 -16.17 61.14
C ILE A 24 -36.90 -17.18 62.00
N LEU A 25 -36.76 -17.12 63.32
CA LEU A 25 -37.48 -17.99 64.25
C LEU A 25 -39.00 -17.72 64.27
N VAL A 26 -39.41 -16.46 64.10
CA VAL A 26 -40.81 -16.05 64.02
C VAL A 26 -41.43 -16.45 62.68
N SER A 27 -40.74 -16.21 61.56
CA SER A 27 -41.20 -16.59 60.22
C SER A 27 -41.26 -18.10 60.02
N ALA A 28 -40.33 -18.86 60.61
CA ALA A 28 -40.37 -20.32 60.68
C ALA A 28 -41.41 -20.88 61.68
N ARG A 29 -42.24 -20.01 62.28
CA ARG A 29 -43.27 -20.36 63.29
C ARG A 29 -42.72 -21.27 64.41
N LEU A 30 -41.47 -21.05 64.81
CA LEU A 30 -40.73 -21.84 65.79
C LEU A 30 -40.78 -21.24 67.20
N ALA A 31 -41.04 -19.93 67.29
CA ALA A 31 -41.06 -19.19 68.56
C ALA A 31 -42.11 -19.72 69.55
N TRP A 32 -43.33 -20.00 69.08
CA TRP A 32 -44.41 -20.55 69.90
C TRP A 32 -44.12 -21.94 70.46
N PRO A 33 -43.75 -22.95 69.65
CA PRO A 33 -43.47 -24.29 70.19
C PRO A 33 -42.28 -24.29 71.15
N LEU A 34 -41.22 -23.52 70.88
CA LEU A 34 -40.11 -23.38 71.83
C LEU A 34 -40.52 -22.71 73.15
N ALA A 35 -41.32 -21.65 73.10
CA ALA A 35 -41.85 -21.02 74.30
C ALA A 35 -42.74 -21.98 75.11
N THR A 36 -43.56 -22.80 74.45
CA THR A 36 -44.40 -23.80 75.12
C THR A 36 -43.59 -24.91 75.79
N VAL A 37 -42.45 -25.32 75.21
CA VAL A 37 -41.52 -26.27 75.87
C VAL A 37 -40.95 -25.67 77.14
N VAL A 38 -40.49 -24.42 77.09
CA VAL A 38 -39.93 -23.72 78.26
C VAL A 38 -40.98 -23.52 79.36
N LEU A 39 -42.19 -23.08 78.99
CA LEU A 39 -43.31 -22.93 79.92
C LEU A 39 -43.74 -24.26 80.53
N ALA A 40 -43.77 -25.34 79.74
CA ALA A 40 -44.09 -26.68 80.23
C ALA A 40 -43.04 -27.21 81.22
N LEU A 41 -41.75 -26.97 80.95
CA LEU A 41 -40.65 -27.34 81.85
C LEU A 41 -40.69 -26.54 83.16
N LEU A 42 -40.92 -25.22 83.08
CA LEU A 42 -41.06 -24.37 84.27
C LEU A 42 -42.30 -24.74 85.10
N GLY A 43 -43.42 -25.04 84.45
CA GLY A 43 -44.65 -25.51 85.10
C GLY A 43 -44.46 -26.87 85.79
N ALA A 44 -43.81 -27.83 85.12
CA ALA A 44 -43.47 -29.12 85.69
C ALA A 44 -42.51 -28.97 86.89
N LEU A 45 -41.50 -28.09 86.80
CA LEU A 45 -40.56 -27.81 87.89
C LEU A 45 -41.27 -27.20 89.10
N ALA A 46 -42.14 -26.22 88.87
CA ALA A 46 -42.93 -25.57 89.94
C ALA A 46 -43.85 -26.58 90.63
N LEU A 47 -44.53 -27.44 89.87
CA LEU A 47 -45.38 -28.51 90.41
C LEU A 47 -44.58 -29.53 91.23
N LEU A 48 -43.38 -29.89 90.75
CA LEU A 48 -42.47 -30.80 91.46
C LEU A 48 -41.99 -30.18 92.78
N LEU A 49 -41.70 -28.88 92.79
CA LEU A 49 -41.37 -28.12 94.01
C LEU A 49 -42.53 -28.09 95.01
N THR A 50 -43.76 -27.84 94.54
CA THR A 50 -44.95 -27.85 95.42
C THR A 50 -45.24 -29.23 96.02
N ASN A 51 -44.98 -30.31 95.27
CA ASN A 51 -45.11 -31.68 95.76
C ASN A 51 -44.06 -32.04 96.82
N ILE A 52 -42.87 -31.41 96.79
CA ILE A 52 -41.85 -31.55 97.84
C ILE A 52 -42.28 -30.79 99.10
N LEU A 53 -42.88 -29.60 98.96
CA LEU A 53 -43.30 -28.78 100.10
C LEU A 53 -44.55 -29.33 100.84
N MET A 54 -45.45 -30.03 100.14
CA MET A 54 -46.71 -30.55 100.69
C MET A 54 -46.90 -32.04 100.35
N PRO A 55 -46.27 -32.97 101.09
CA PRO A 55 -46.37 -34.40 100.80
C PRO A 55 -47.73 -34.98 101.21
N GLY A 56 -48.53 -35.46 100.25
CA GLY A 56 -49.77 -36.22 100.54
C GLY A 56 -50.91 -36.07 99.53
N GLN A 57 -50.86 -35.08 98.63
CA GLN A 57 -51.87 -34.89 97.59
C GLN A 57 -51.47 -35.57 96.26
N ALA A 58 -52.40 -36.31 95.64
CA ALA A 58 -52.13 -37.09 94.41
C ALA A 58 -52.31 -36.29 93.11
N TRP A 59 -53.07 -35.19 93.13
CA TRP A 59 -53.32 -34.34 91.96
C TRP A 59 -52.08 -33.62 91.36
N PRO A 60 -50.99 -33.28 92.10
CA PRO A 60 -49.80 -32.66 91.52
C PRO A 60 -49.07 -33.58 90.54
N LYS A 61 -49.14 -34.91 90.73
CA LYS A 61 -48.44 -35.88 89.89
C LYS A 61 -49.05 -35.99 88.49
N TRP A 62 -50.39 -36.04 88.41
CA TRP A 62 -51.11 -36.11 87.13
C TRP A 62 -50.99 -34.81 86.33
N LEU A 63 -51.01 -33.65 87.00
CA LEU A 63 -50.76 -32.36 86.34
C LEU A 63 -49.33 -32.25 85.82
N CYS A 64 -48.34 -32.71 86.58
CA CYS A 64 -46.95 -32.72 86.13
C CYS A 64 -46.75 -33.60 84.89
N LEU A 65 -47.40 -34.77 84.84
CA LEU A 65 -47.42 -35.64 83.65
C LEU A 65 -48.07 -34.95 82.44
N GLY A 66 -49.13 -34.17 82.67
CA GLY A 66 -49.78 -33.34 81.65
C GLY A 66 -48.85 -32.27 81.07
N PHE A 67 -48.13 -31.53 81.92
CA PHE A 67 -47.14 -30.55 81.46
C PHE A 67 -45.98 -31.21 80.70
N LEU A 68 -45.46 -32.34 81.18
CA LEU A 68 -44.36 -33.06 80.51
C LEU A 68 -44.77 -33.61 79.13
N SER A 69 -45.98 -34.17 79.00
CA SER A 69 -46.49 -34.67 77.71
C SER A 69 -46.76 -33.53 76.72
N ALA A 70 -47.32 -32.41 77.16
CA ALA A 70 -47.49 -31.20 76.34
C ALA A 70 -46.14 -30.62 75.90
N GLY A 71 -45.16 -30.57 76.81
CA GLY A 71 -43.79 -30.16 76.51
C GLY A 71 -43.11 -31.08 75.48
N PHE A 72 -43.27 -32.39 75.61
CA PHE A 72 -42.74 -33.35 74.64
C PHE A 72 -43.37 -33.19 73.25
N ALA A 73 -44.69 -33.05 73.17
CA ALA A 73 -45.38 -32.81 71.90
C ALA A 73 -44.93 -31.50 71.23
N ALA A 74 -44.76 -30.43 72.01
CA ALA A 74 -44.24 -29.16 71.52
C ALA A 74 -42.79 -29.26 71.03
N ALA A 75 -41.94 -30.04 71.70
CA ALA A 75 -40.55 -30.29 71.29
C ALA A 75 -40.48 -31.07 69.98
N VAL A 76 -41.32 -32.10 69.80
CA VAL A 76 -41.44 -32.84 68.54
C VAL A 76 -41.90 -31.91 67.40
N LEU A 77 -42.92 -31.07 67.65
CA LEU A 77 -43.41 -30.12 66.66
C LEU A 77 -42.32 -29.09 66.27
N ALA A 78 -41.56 -28.58 67.25
CA ALA A 78 -40.44 -27.68 67.01
C ALA A 78 -39.35 -28.37 66.16
N GLY A 79 -39.00 -29.62 66.48
CA GLY A 79 -38.01 -30.40 65.73
C GLY A 79 -38.43 -30.67 64.29
N VAL A 80 -39.69 -31.04 64.05
CA VAL A 80 -40.23 -31.22 62.70
C VAL A 80 -40.19 -29.92 61.92
N ARG A 81 -40.66 -28.81 62.52
CA ARG A 81 -40.63 -27.49 61.85
C ARG A 81 -39.22 -27.00 61.57
N LEU A 82 -38.28 -27.20 62.49
CA LEU A 82 -36.86 -26.84 62.30
C LEU A 82 -36.27 -27.60 61.11
N LYS A 83 -36.58 -28.90 61.01
CA LYS A 83 -36.14 -29.74 59.90
C LYS A 83 -36.73 -29.29 58.57
N THR A 84 -38.05 -29.08 58.51
CA THR A 84 -38.77 -28.81 57.26
C THR A 84 -38.65 -27.36 56.79
N GLN A 85 -38.56 -26.39 57.69
CA GLN A 85 -38.62 -24.96 57.34
C GLN A 85 -37.24 -24.27 57.34
N LEU A 86 -36.21 -24.88 57.94
CA LEU A 86 -34.87 -24.28 58.02
C LEU A 86 -33.77 -25.20 57.50
N LEU A 87 -33.65 -26.44 58.00
CA LEU A 87 -32.54 -27.31 57.63
C LEU A 87 -32.63 -27.84 56.18
N MET A 88 -33.78 -28.36 55.76
CA MET A 88 -33.95 -28.83 54.36
C MET A 88 -33.78 -27.70 53.33
N PRO A 89 -34.40 -26.51 53.50
CA PRO A 89 -34.18 -25.40 52.57
C PRO A 89 -32.73 -24.91 52.53
N LEU A 90 -32.01 -24.93 53.67
CA LEU A 90 -30.60 -24.52 53.73
C LEU A 90 -29.69 -25.46 52.95
N VAL A 91 -29.87 -26.78 53.10
CA VAL A 91 -29.10 -27.78 52.34
C VAL A 91 -29.41 -27.69 50.84
N SER A 92 -30.67 -27.48 50.48
CA SER A 92 -31.06 -27.26 49.08
C SER A 92 -30.46 -25.98 48.49
N LEU A 93 -30.30 -24.93 49.29
CA LEU A 93 -29.66 -23.68 48.87
C LEU A 93 -28.17 -23.88 48.64
N GLU A 94 -27.48 -24.59 49.54
CA GLU A 94 -26.06 -24.93 49.42
C GLU A 94 -25.76 -25.72 48.12
N ASP A 95 -26.54 -26.76 47.85
CA ASP A 95 -26.40 -27.59 46.65
C ASP A 95 -26.71 -26.81 45.35
N THR A 96 -27.62 -25.84 45.42
CA THR A 96 -27.94 -24.97 44.28
C THR A 96 -26.84 -23.95 44.03
N VAL A 97 -26.25 -23.37 45.08
CA VAL A 97 -25.08 -22.47 44.96
C VAL A 97 -23.88 -23.23 44.42
N ALA A 98 -23.63 -24.47 44.87
CA ALA A 98 -22.56 -25.30 44.33
C ALA A 98 -22.70 -25.55 42.83
N ARG A 99 -23.92 -25.85 42.35
CA ARG A 99 -24.22 -26.03 40.92
C ARG A 99 -24.06 -24.74 40.10
N VAL A 100 -24.44 -23.60 40.67
CA VAL A 100 -24.18 -22.27 40.05
C VAL A 100 -22.68 -22.02 39.95
N CYS A 101 -21.90 -22.31 40.99
CA CYS A 101 -20.43 -22.19 40.96
C CYS A 101 -19.76 -23.17 39.99
N GLN A 102 -20.42 -24.27 39.64
CA GLN A 102 -19.95 -25.24 38.64
C GLN A 102 -20.37 -24.87 37.20
N GLY A 103 -21.13 -23.78 37.01
CA GLY A 103 -21.50 -23.27 35.68
C GLY A 103 -22.63 -24.03 35.00
N GLU A 104 -23.47 -24.76 35.74
CA GLU A 104 -24.59 -25.51 35.14
C GLU A 104 -25.68 -24.55 34.62
N PRO A 105 -26.01 -24.58 33.31
CA PRO A 105 -27.00 -23.70 32.72
C PRO A 105 -28.39 -23.97 33.32
N GLY A 106 -29.02 -22.91 33.85
CA GLY A 106 -30.37 -22.98 34.43
C GLY A 106 -30.43 -23.20 35.95
N ALA A 107 -29.31 -23.44 36.62
CA ALA A 107 -29.26 -23.66 38.08
C ALA A 107 -29.86 -22.49 38.91
N SER A 108 -29.75 -21.25 38.41
CA SER A 108 -30.30 -20.06 39.07
C SER A 108 -31.85 -20.02 39.10
N ARG A 109 -32.55 -20.66 38.15
CA ARG A 109 -34.03 -20.73 38.14
C ARG A 109 -34.59 -21.62 39.27
N SER A 110 -33.75 -22.48 39.85
CA SER A 110 -34.09 -23.40 40.96
C SER A 110 -34.27 -22.69 42.31
N LEU A 111 -33.93 -21.41 42.42
CA LEU A 111 -33.91 -20.65 43.68
C LEU A 111 -35.30 -20.14 44.14
N SER A 112 -36.36 -20.44 43.40
CA SER A 112 -37.69 -19.80 43.55
C SER A 112 -38.58 -20.36 44.67
N ASN A 113 -38.09 -21.25 45.55
CA ASN A 113 -38.95 -21.93 46.53
C ASN A 113 -38.26 -22.25 47.88
N VAL A 114 -37.42 -21.35 48.41
CA VAL A 114 -36.64 -21.59 49.65
C VAL A 114 -37.31 -21.05 50.92
N GLY A 115 -38.61 -20.70 50.87
CA GLY A 115 -39.40 -20.32 52.05
C GLY A 115 -38.81 -19.13 52.82
N VAL A 116 -38.30 -19.37 54.03
CA VAL A 116 -37.73 -18.32 54.91
C VAL A 116 -36.43 -17.72 54.36
N LEU A 117 -35.74 -18.42 53.45
CA LEU A 117 -34.48 -17.96 52.84
C LEU A 117 -34.66 -17.33 51.45
N ASP A 118 -35.90 -17.07 51.03
CA ASP A 118 -36.24 -16.54 49.71
C ASP A 118 -35.55 -15.21 49.37
N GLY A 119 -35.36 -14.33 50.36
CA GLY A 119 -34.63 -13.07 50.17
C GLY A 119 -33.17 -13.28 49.73
N MET A 120 -32.46 -14.22 50.36
CA MET A 120 -31.07 -14.53 50.02
C MET A 120 -30.95 -15.26 48.67
N ALA A 121 -31.93 -16.12 48.37
CA ALA A 121 -32.02 -16.80 47.09
C ALA A 121 -32.22 -15.81 45.92
N ARG A 122 -33.02 -14.75 46.12
CA ARG A 122 -33.20 -13.66 45.16
C ARG A 122 -31.95 -12.82 44.95
N ASP A 123 -31.24 -12.45 46.01
CA ASP A 123 -30.00 -11.66 45.90
C ASP A 123 -28.91 -12.42 45.12
N ILE A 124 -28.77 -13.72 45.36
CA ILE A 124 -27.83 -14.59 44.62
C ILE A 124 -28.27 -14.73 43.16
N GLY A 125 -29.58 -14.88 42.91
CA GLY A 125 -30.13 -14.91 41.56
C GLY A 125 -29.84 -13.64 40.77
N ALA A 126 -29.98 -12.47 41.40
CA ALA A 126 -29.69 -11.18 40.78
C ALA A 126 -28.21 -11.03 40.42
N LEU A 127 -27.29 -11.38 41.33
CA LEU A 127 -25.85 -11.34 41.07
C LEU A 127 -25.45 -12.29 39.93
N ASN A 128 -26.05 -13.48 39.87
CA ASN A 128 -25.75 -14.43 38.80
C ASN A 128 -26.29 -13.96 37.45
N ALA A 129 -27.45 -13.31 37.41
CA ALA A 129 -28.00 -12.71 36.19
C ALA A 129 -27.11 -11.55 35.69
N GLU A 130 -26.65 -10.67 36.58
CA GLU A 130 -25.74 -9.58 36.26
C GLU A 130 -24.38 -10.10 35.75
N LEU A 131 -23.84 -11.15 36.37
CA LEU A 131 -22.63 -11.82 35.87
C LEU A 131 -22.82 -12.42 34.47
N THR A 132 -23.96 -13.07 34.23
CA THR A 132 -24.25 -13.68 32.92
C THR A 132 -24.34 -12.61 31.84
N ASP A 133 -25.01 -11.49 32.11
CA ASP A 133 -25.11 -10.35 31.21
C ASP A 133 -23.72 -9.72 30.92
N LEU A 134 -22.88 -9.59 31.94
CA LEU A 134 -21.49 -9.13 31.79
C LEU A 134 -20.64 -10.09 30.94
N TYR A 135 -20.79 -11.41 31.13
CA TYR A 135 -20.08 -12.40 30.31
C TYR A 135 -20.54 -12.35 28.85
N GLU A 136 -21.84 -12.23 28.60
CA GLU A 136 -22.39 -12.13 27.23
C GLU A 136 -21.95 -10.82 26.53
N ASP A 137 -21.99 -9.67 27.21
CA ASP A 137 -21.47 -8.41 26.65
C ASP A 137 -19.96 -8.50 26.37
N MET A 138 -19.19 -9.10 27.28
CA MET A 138 -17.75 -9.28 27.09
C MET A 138 -17.44 -10.17 25.88
N ASP A 139 -18.12 -11.32 25.73
CA ASP A 139 -17.91 -12.22 24.60
C ASP A 139 -18.23 -11.55 23.26
N THR A 140 -19.32 -10.78 23.18
CA THR A 140 -19.64 -10.03 21.95
C THR A 140 -18.63 -8.93 21.65
N ARG A 141 -18.05 -8.28 22.68
CA ARG A 141 -16.96 -7.29 22.50
C ARG A 141 -15.66 -7.95 22.07
N VAL A 142 -15.29 -9.07 22.68
CA VAL A 142 -14.09 -9.84 22.35
C VAL A 142 -14.18 -10.35 20.92
N ALA A 143 -15.33 -10.89 20.50
CA ALA A 143 -15.53 -11.32 19.12
C ALA A 143 -15.36 -10.17 18.12
N ARG A 144 -15.98 -9.00 18.40
CA ARG A 144 -15.83 -7.79 17.57
C ARG A 144 -14.38 -7.29 17.52
N GLN A 145 -13.68 -7.26 18.64
CA GLN A 145 -12.28 -6.84 18.69
C GLN A 145 -11.37 -7.82 17.94
N THR A 146 -11.57 -9.13 18.11
CA THR A 146 -10.80 -10.17 17.42
C THR A 146 -10.96 -10.06 15.91
N MET A 147 -12.19 -9.85 15.41
CA MET A 147 -12.44 -9.66 13.98
C MET A 147 -11.75 -8.39 13.45
N ARG A 148 -11.84 -7.28 14.18
CA ARG A 148 -11.18 -6.02 13.81
C ARG A 148 -9.65 -6.14 13.82
N LEU A 149 -9.08 -6.86 14.77
CA LEU A 149 -7.64 -7.16 14.84
C LEU A 149 -7.19 -8.03 13.67
N ALA A 150 -7.95 -9.08 13.33
CA ALA A 150 -7.66 -9.93 12.19
C ALA A 150 -7.65 -9.14 10.87
N GLN A 151 -8.64 -8.26 10.66
CA GLN A 151 -8.72 -7.39 9.49
C GLN A 151 -7.52 -6.43 9.42
N LYS A 152 -7.15 -5.78 10.54
CA LYS A 152 -5.97 -4.91 10.60
C LYS A 152 -4.68 -5.67 10.30
N THR A 153 -4.50 -6.86 10.86
CA THR A 153 -3.32 -7.70 10.62
C THR A 153 -3.21 -8.11 9.15
N ALA A 154 -4.33 -8.44 8.49
CA ALA A 154 -4.36 -8.75 7.06
C ALA A 154 -3.96 -7.53 6.21
N SER A 155 -4.50 -6.33 6.48
CA SER A 155 -4.06 -5.10 5.81
C SER A 155 -2.59 -4.81 6.04
N LEU A 156 -2.08 -4.97 7.27
CA LEU A 156 -0.68 -4.75 7.62
C LEU A 156 0.28 -5.71 6.91
N LYS A 157 -0.12 -6.96 6.72
CA LYS A 157 0.67 -7.93 5.97
C LYS A 157 0.75 -7.53 4.49
N ILE A 158 -0.39 -7.22 3.87
CA ILE A 158 -0.43 -6.73 2.48
C ILE A 158 0.41 -5.45 2.33
N LEU A 159 0.32 -4.55 3.29
CA LEU A 159 1.13 -3.33 3.37
C LEU A 159 2.63 -3.61 3.38
N TYR A 160 3.06 -4.56 4.22
CA TYR A 160 4.47 -4.94 4.31
C TYR A 160 4.95 -5.59 3.01
N ASP A 161 4.13 -6.47 2.43
CA ASP A 161 4.43 -7.11 1.14
C ASP A 161 4.53 -6.03 0.03
N VAL A 162 3.59 -5.07 -0.02
CA VAL A 162 3.62 -3.93 -0.95
C VAL A 162 4.88 -3.08 -0.76
N ALA A 163 5.21 -2.70 0.48
CA ALA A 163 6.38 -1.88 0.78
C ALA A 163 7.69 -2.60 0.43
N ALA A 164 7.77 -3.90 0.71
CA ALA A 164 8.92 -4.73 0.38
C ALA A 164 9.07 -4.95 -1.14
N GLU A 165 7.96 -4.97 -1.88
CA GLU A 165 7.95 -5.13 -3.33
C GLU A 165 8.29 -3.84 -4.07
N ILE A 166 7.88 -2.66 -3.60
CA ILE A 166 8.30 -1.37 -4.18
C ILE A 166 9.83 -1.28 -4.23
N ALA A 167 10.51 -1.74 -3.17
CA ALA A 167 11.97 -1.73 -3.10
C ALA A 167 12.65 -2.67 -4.13
N ARG A 168 11.91 -3.64 -4.69
CA ARG A 168 12.43 -4.64 -5.64
C ARG A 168 11.89 -4.46 -7.06
N ALA A 169 10.88 -3.62 -7.26
CA ALA A 169 10.22 -3.49 -8.54
C ALA A 169 11.04 -2.62 -9.51
N GLU A 170 11.43 -3.20 -10.65
CA GLU A 170 12.13 -2.48 -11.72
C GLU A 170 11.23 -1.45 -12.42
N SER A 171 9.91 -1.65 -12.42
CA SER A 171 8.93 -0.75 -13.00
C SER A 171 7.60 -0.71 -12.23
N LEU A 172 6.92 0.43 -12.32
CA LEU A 172 5.58 0.65 -11.74
C LEU A 172 4.56 -0.36 -12.28
N ASP A 173 4.70 -0.73 -13.55
CA ASP A 173 3.79 -1.63 -14.25
C ASP A 173 3.90 -3.06 -13.69
N ALA A 174 5.13 -3.52 -13.44
CA ALA A 174 5.39 -4.82 -12.84
C ALA A 174 4.94 -4.90 -11.37
N LEU A 175 5.06 -3.79 -10.62
CA LEU A 175 4.54 -3.68 -9.26
C LEU A 175 3.01 -3.86 -9.24
N LEU A 176 2.30 -3.13 -10.10
CA LEU A 176 0.84 -3.18 -10.17
C LEU A 176 0.32 -4.54 -10.64
N LEU A 177 0.97 -5.17 -11.62
CA LEU A 177 0.59 -6.51 -12.09
C LEU A 177 0.71 -7.58 -11.00
N ARG A 178 1.82 -7.59 -10.25
CA ARG A 178 1.98 -8.52 -9.11
C ARG A 178 0.90 -8.30 -8.07
N PHE A 179 0.65 -7.04 -7.74
CA PHE A 179 -0.37 -6.66 -6.79
C PHE A 179 -1.79 -7.10 -7.21
N LEU A 180 -2.15 -6.87 -8.48
CA LEU A 180 -3.44 -7.31 -9.03
C LEU A 180 -3.64 -8.82 -8.89
N ARG A 181 -2.56 -9.61 -9.00
CA ARG A 181 -2.62 -11.07 -8.83
C ARG A 181 -2.99 -11.43 -7.40
N THR A 182 -2.31 -10.85 -6.41
CA THR A 182 -2.58 -11.06 -4.99
C THR A 182 -4.01 -10.66 -4.62
N LEU A 183 -4.48 -9.50 -5.11
CA LEU A 183 -5.87 -9.08 -4.88
C LEU A 183 -6.89 -10.01 -5.51
N LYS A 184 -6.67 -10.40 -6.77
CA LYS A 184 -7.56 -11.31 -7.49
C LYS A 184 -7.72 -12.62 -6.71
N GLU A 185 -6.62 -13.19 -6.23
CA GLU A 185 -6.64 -14.43 -5.43
C GLU A 185 -7.35 -14.23 -4.09
N MET A 186 -7.15 -13.09 -3.42
CA MET A 186 -7.76 -12.78 -2.12
C MET A 186 -9.30 -12.75 -2.18
N VAL A 187 -9.88 -12.15 -3.22
CA VAL A 187 -11.34 -12.04 -3.37
C VAL A 187 -11.94 -13.09 -4.30
N ASN A 188 -11.15 -14.09 -4.71
CA ASN A 188 -11.51 -15.10 -5.70
C ASN A 188 -12.12 -14.47 -6.98
N GLY A 189 -11.48 -13.41 -7.46
CA GLY A 189 -11.88 -12.69 -8.68
C GLY A 189 -11.58 -13.51 -9.94
N ARG A 190 -12.42 -13.36 -10.96
CA ARG A 190 -12.20 -13.91 -12.31
C ARG A 190 -11.10 -13.15 -13.03
N ALA A 191 -11.17 -11.82 -13.00
CA ALA A 191 -10.23 -10.95 -13.68
C ALA A 191 -9.92 -9.70 -12.83
N ALA A 192 -8.82 -9.02 -13.14
CA ALA A 192 -8.47 -7.75 -12.52
C ALA A 192 -7.70 -6.85 -13.50
N THR A 193 -7.89 -5.53 -13.38
CA THR A 193 -7.22 -4.52 -14.22
C THR A 193 -6.75 -3.35 -13.36
N ALA A 194 -5.60 -2.75 -13.70
CA ALA A 194 -5.12 -1.50 -13.11
C ALA A 194 -4.92 -0.44 -14.18
N ARG A 195 -5.42 0.77 -13.91
CA ARG A 195 -5.24 1.96 -14.73
C ARG A 195 -4.54 3.04 -13.92
N LEU A 196 -3.63 3.76 -14.56
CA LEU A 196 -2.98 4.95 -14.00
C LEU A 196 -3.37 6.18 -14.80
N VAL A 197 -3.47 7.32 -14.13
CA VAL A 197 -3.66 8.62 -14.79
C VAL A 197 -2.32 9.09 -15.33
N ALA A 198 -2.26 9.31 -16.64
CA ALA A 198 -1.12 9.89 -17.33
C ALA A 198 -1.05 11.42 -17.10
N PRO A 199 0.10 12.08 -17.40
CA PRO A 199 0.27 13.51 -17.16
C PRO A 199 -0.71 14.42 -17.92
N ASP A 200 -1.29 13.92 -19.02
CA ASP A 200 -2.32 14.59 -19.82
C ASP A 200 -3.75 14.42 -19.24
N GLY A 201 -3.89 13.71 -18.12
CA GLY A 201 -5.16 13.39 -17.48
C GLY A 201 -5.86 12.17 -18.06
N SER A 202 -5.30 11.52 -19.10
CA SER A 202 -5.90 10.35 -19.70
C SER A 202 -5.63 9.08 -18.87
N PRO A 203 -6.62 8.18 -18.72
CA PRO A 203 -6.40 6.90 -18.06
C PRO A 203 -5.64 5.93 -18.99
N ARG A 204 -4.48 5.45 -18.57
CA ARG A 204 -3.68 4.43 -19.25
C ARG A 204 -3.87 3.08 -18.58
N LEU A 205 -4.22 2.02 -19.33
CA LEU A 205 -4.19 0.66 -18.80
C LEU A 205 -2.73 0.23 -18.59
N VAL A 206 -2.42 -0.23 -17.39
CA VAL A 206 -1.06 -0.61 -16.99
C VAL A 206 -0.92 -2.12 -16.75
N GLY A 207 -2.01 -2.78 -16.38
CA GLY A 207 -1.99 -4.23 -16.20
C GLY A 207 -3.39 -4.84 -16.27
N SER A 208 -3.45 -6.06 -16.78
CA SER A 208 -4.65 -6.90 -16.77
C SER A 208 -4.29 -8.36 -16.46
N ILE A 209 -5.20 -9.05 -15.77
CA ILE A 209 -5.06 -10.47 -15.41
C ILE A 209 -6.42 -11.14 -15.57
N GLY A 210 -6.46 -12.29 -16.28
CA GLY A 210 -7.67 -13.10 -16.43
C GLY A 210 -8.72 -12.54 -17.38
N LEU A 211 -8.36 -11.54 -18.20
CA LEU A 211 -9.10 -11.16 -19.40
C LEU A 211 -8.60 -11.99 -20.59
N ASP A 212 -9.47 -12.24 -21.56
CA ASP A 212 -9.09 -12.95 -22.80
C ASP A 212 -8.03 -12.18 -23.57
N ASP A 213 -7.07 -12.91 -24.17
CA ASP A 213 -5.90 -12.34 -24.85
C ASP A 213 -6.27 -11.40 -26.02
N ASP A 214 -7.41 -11.63 -26.69
CA ASP A 214 -7.88 -10.81 -27.81
C ASP A 214 -8.31 -9.40 -27.35
N LEU A 215 -8.77 -9.24 -26.10
CA LEU A 215 -9.08 -7.93 -25.49
C LEU A 215 -7.82 -7.11 -25.14
N VAL A 216 -6.66 -7.78 -25.03
CA VAL A 216 -5.37 -7.18 -24.67
C VAL A 216 -4.52 -6.88 -25.91
N ARG A 217 -4.71 -7.65 -27.00
CA ARG A 217 -3.88 -7.59 -28.22
C ARG A 217 -4.36 -6.58 -29.30
N GLU A 218 -5.63 -6.18 -29.31
CA GLU A 218 -6.15 -5.26 -30.34
C GLU A 218 -5.82 -3.79 -30.07
N GLN A 219 -5.47 -3.07 -31.16
CA GLN A 219 -5.15 -1.63 -31.22
C GLN A 219 -6.33 -0.69 -30.89
N ASP A 220 -7.45 -1.20 -30.36
CA ASP A 220 -8.63 -0.43 -29.94
C ASP A 220 -8.55 0.02 -28.48
N MET A 221 -7.40 0.53 -28.06
CA MET A 221 -7.23 1.20 -26.76
C MET A 221 -6.68 2.62 -26.95
N ALA A 222 -7.00 3.27 -28.08
CA ALA A 222 -6.85 4.71 -28.27
C ALA A 222 -8.13 5.43 -27.84
N PRO A 223 -8.00 6.57 -27.15
CA PRO A 223 -8.59 6.79 -25.82
C PRO A 223 -9.96 6.14 -25.69
N VAL A 224 -10.00 4.83 -25.51
CA VAL A 224 -11.29 4.19 -25.44
C VAL A 224 -11.81 4.47 -24.05
N ASP A 225 -12.85 5.28 -24.00
CA ASP A 225 -13.87 5.33 -22.95
C ASP A 225 -14.49 3.93 -22.78
N LEU A 226 -13.66 2.91 -22.51
CA LEU A 226 -14.00 1.51 -22.36
C LEU A 226 -14.55 1.36 -20.95
N CYS A 227 -15.85 1.61 -20.88
CA CYS A 227 -16.75 1.52 -19.74
C CYS A 227 -16.53 2.66 -18.72
N LEU A 228 -17.39 3.68 -18.84
CA LEU A 228 -17.73 4.67 -17.82
C LEU A 228 -18.44 3.97 -16.64
N CYS A 229 -17.76 3.01 -15.98
CA CYS A 229 -18.23 2.33 -14.76
C CYS A 229 -17.61 2.93 -13.49
N GLY A 230 -16.93 4.06 -13.62
CA GLY A 230 -16.40 4.82 -12.49
C GLY A 230 -16.61 6.30 -12.71
N THR A 231 -17.82 6.81 -12.47
CA THR A 231 -17.91 8.18 -11.99
C THR A 231 -17.55 8.11 -10.51
N VAL A 232 -16.31 8.46 -10.17
CA VAL A 232 -15.96 8.83 -8.78
C VAL A 232 -16.67 10.16 -8.55
N LEU A 233 -17.95 10.10 -8.18
CA LEU A 233 -18.82 11.26 -8.01
C LEU A 233 -18.34 12.17 -6.87
N CYS A 234 -17.60 11.63 -5.92
CA CYS A 234 -17.01 12.32 -4.77
C CYS A 234 -15.77 11.57 -4.22
N PRO A 235 -14.86 12.24 -3.48
CA PRO A 235 -13.83 11.55 -2.70
C PRO A 235 -14.47 10.66 -1.63
N GLY A 236 -14.29 9.34 -1.74
CA GLY A 236 -14.59 8.39 -0.64
C GLY A 236 -15.75 7.42 -0.87
N GLU A 237 -16.47 7.49 -1.99
CA GLU A 237 -17.58 6.56 -2.27
C GLU A 237 -17.16 5.46 -3.26
N ILE A 238 -17.35 4.20 -2.86
CA ILE A 238 -17.24 3.02 -3.72
C ILE A 238 -18.61 2.81 -4.36
N VAL A 239 -18.78 3.17 -5.62
CA VAL A 239 -20.05 2.96 -6.34
C VAL A 239 -19.94 1.71 -7.20
N CYS A 240 -20.58 0.63 -6.76
CA CYS A 240 -20.87 -0.54 -7.59
C CYS A 240 -22.25 -0.35 -8.21
N ASP A 241 -22.31 0.17 -9.44
CA ASP A 241 -23.61 0.30 -10.11
C ASP A 241 -23.49 0.24 -11.64
N ASN A 242 -22.99 -0.87 -12.19
CA ASN A 242 -23.23 -1.07 -13.62
C ASN A 242 -23.46 -2.53 -14.03
N ASP A 243 -24.53 -2.71 -14.81
CA ASP A 243 -24.88 -3.97 -15.46
C ASP A 243 -23.96 -4.17 -16.68
N LEU A 244 -23.15 -5.24 -16.68
CA LEU A 244 -22.22 -5.59 -17.76
C LEU A 244 -22.89 -5.74 -19.14
N ARG A 245 -24.22 -5.86 -19.18
CA ARG A 245 -25.04 -5.81 -20.41
C ARG A 245 -24.96 -4.47 -21.13
N TYR A 246 -24.68 -3.36 -20.44
CA TYR A 246 -24.44 -2.07 -21.08
C TYR A 246 -23.13 -2.09 -21.87
N CYS A 247 -22.04 -2.50 -21.23
CA CYS A 247 -20.73 -2.52 -21.89
C CYS A 247 -20.67 -3.57 -23.02
N SER A 248 -21.30 -4.75 -22.88
CA SER A 248 -21.39 -5.72 -24.00
C SER A 248 -22.18 -5.20 -25.21
N ARG A 249 -23.20 -4.35 -25.00
CA ARG A 249 -23.98 -3.72 -26.08
C ARG A 249 -23.22 -2.58 -26.76
N VAL A 250 -22.49 -1.77 -26.02
CA VAL A 250 -21.72 -0.64 -26.55
C VAL A 250 -20.58 -1.13 -27.46
N TYR A 251 -19.88 -2.20 -27.08
CA TYR A 251 -18.73 -2.69 -27.84
C TYR A 251 -19.05 -3.84 -28.80
N GLY A 252 -20.31 -4.27 -28.88
CA GLY A 252 -20.75 -5.33 -29.81
C GLY A 252 -20.09 -6.70 -29.59
N ARG A 253 -19.43 -6.92 -28.44
CA ARG A 253 -18.70 -8.15 -28.11
C ARG A 253 -18.96 -8.57 -26.66
N ARG A 254 -19.00 -9.89 -26.43
CA ARG A 254 -19.22 -10.46 -25.09
C ARG A 254 -17.88 -10.52 -24.36
N MET A 255 -17.71 -9.73 -23.30
CA MET A 255 -16.43 -9.70 -22.55
C MET A 255 -16.23 -10.92 -21.63
N PHE A 256 -17.32 -11.61 -21.24
CA PHE A 256 -17.27 -12.80 -20.39
C PHE A 256 -18.43 -13.76 -20.73
N ASP A 257 -18.21 -15.07 -20.58
CA ASP A 257 -19.21 -16.10 -20.89
C ASP A 257 -20.45 -16.11 -19.97
N SER A 258 -20.35 -15.51 -18.78
CA SER A 258 -21.41 -15.52 -17.76
C SER A 258 -21.96 -14.12 -17.49
N ASP A 259 -23.29 -13.99 -17.56
CA ASP A 259 -24.04 -12.75 -17.28
C ASP A 259 -24.08 -12.36 -15.78
N ALA A 260 -23.39 -13.11 -14.91
CA ALA A 260 -23.47 -13.01 -13.46
C ALA A 260 -22.14 -12.52 -12.83
N LEU A 261 -21.58 -11.44 -13.36
CA LEU A 261 -20.36 -10.82 -12.84
C LEU A 261 -20.65 -9.46 -12.20
N GLU A 262 -19.94 -9.18 -11.13
CA GLU A 262 -19.95 -7.93 -10.36
C GLU A 262 -18.57 -7.29 -10.47
N VAL A 263 -18.51 -5.96 -10.61
CA VAL A 263 -17.24 -5.22 -10.78
C VAL A 263 -17.04 -4.31 -9.59
N VAL A 264 -15.92 -4.48 -8.90
CA VAL A 264 -15.50 -3.61 -7.79
C VAL A 264 -14.35 -2.74 -8.26
N THR A 265 -14.58 -1.43 -8.34
CA THR A 265 -13.55 -0.44 -8.72
C THR A 265 -13.11 0.35 -7.50
N VAL A 266 -11.80 0.43 -7.29
CA VAL A 266 -11.18 1.08 -6.14
C VAL A 266 -10.21 2.15 -6.60
N PRO A 267 -10.35 3.39 -6.12
CA PRO A 267 -9.45 4.47 -6.50
C PRO A 267 -8.09 4.33 -5.80
N LEU A 268 -7.03 4.67 -6.54
CA LEU A 268 -5.66 4.76 -6.04
C LEU A 268 -5.37 6.24 -5.77
N LYS A 269 -5.41 6.67 -4.51
CA LYS A 269 -5.30 8.08 -4.12
C LYS A 269 -4.14 8.36 -3.18
N HIS A 270 -3.58 9.55 -3.30
CA HIS A 270 -2.60 10.09 -2.37
C HIS A 270 -2.88 11.57 -2.12
N HIS A 271 -3.11 11.98 -0.87
CA HIS A 271 -3.41 13.38 -0.50
C HIS A 271 -4.43 14.07 -1.44
N ASP A 272 -5.58 13.41 -1.67
CA ASP A 272 -6.66 13.83 -2.58
C ASP A 272 -6.38 13.81 -4.10
N GLU A 273 -5.16 13.51 -4.52
CA GLU A 273 -4.83 13.27 -5.92
C GLU A 273 -5.23 11.85 -6.36
N LEU A 274 -5.97 11.75 -7.46
CA LEU A 274 -6.30 10.47 -8.10
C LEU A 274 -5.17 10.04 -9.02
N LEU A 275 -4.39 9.05 -8.59
CA LEU A 275 -3.27 8.51 -9.37
C LEU A 275 -3.71 7.40 -10.33
N GLY A 276 -4.85 6.79 -10.08
CA GLY A 276 -5.37 5.68 -10.88
C GLY A 276 -6.54 4.96 -10.22
N ALA A 277 -6.88 3.80 -10.74
CA ALA A 277 -7.86 2.90 -10.13
C ALA A 277 -7.54 1.46 -10.52
N TYR A 278 -7.82 0.52 -9.63
CA TYR A 278 -7.89 -0.90 -9.99
C TYR A 278 -9.34 -1.38 -9.99
N SER A 279 -9.61 -2.42 -10.75
CA SER A 279 -10.94 -3.03 -10.84
C SER A 279 -10.82 -4.54 -10.79
N ILE A 280 -11.70 -5.19 -10.04
CA ILE A 280 -11.77 -6.64 -9.92
C ILE A 280 -13.14 -7.11 -10.39
N PHE A 281 -13.16 -8.15 -11.22
CA PHE A 281 -14.34 -8.78 -11.77
C PHE A 281 -14.59 -10.08 -10.99
N ILE A 282 -15.76 -10.22 -10.38
CA ILE A 282 -16.06 -11.33 -9.46
C ILE A 282 -17.39 -11.98 -9.85
N GLU A 283 -17.49 -13.30 -9.78
CA GLU A 283 -18.76 -14.00 -9.93
C GLU A 283 -19.67 -13.70 -8.74
N ARG A 284 -20.95 -13.37 -8.99
CA ARG A 284 -21.97 -12.96 -8.00
C ARG A 284 -21.78 -13.61 -6.63
N SER A 285 -21.04 -12.93 -5.76
CA SER A 285 -20.62 -13.46 -4.44
C SER A 285 -21.13 -12.60 -3.28
N GLY A 286 -22.00 -11.62 -3.55
CA GLY A 286 -22.50 -10.72 -2.52
C GLY A 286 -21.41 -9.92 -1.82
N ILE A 287 -20.21 -9.80 -2.41
CA ILE A 287 -19.09 -9.00 -1.89
C ILE A 287 -19.50 -7.54 -1.79
N SER A 288 -20.30 -7.06 -2.73
CA SER A 288 -20.83 -5.70 -2.68
C SER A 288 -21.81 -5.45 -1.52
N ARG A 289 -22.23 -6.50 -0.79
CA ARG A 289 -22.98 -6.40 0.48
C ARG A 289 -22.10 -6.58 1.72
N ARG A 290 -20.82 -6.89 1.55
CA ARG A 290 -19.83 -7.10 2.62
C ARG A 290 -18.99 -5.84 2.77
N GLU A 291 -19.50 -4.93 3.60
CA GLU A 291 -18.88 -3.63 3.89
C GLU A 291 -17.44 -3.77 4.41
N ASP A 292 -17.16 -4.83 5.17
CA ASP A 292 -15.83 -5.19 5.68
C ASP A 292 -14.79 -5.47 4.59
N ILE A 293 -15.20 -6.07 3.47
CA ILE A 293 -14.30 -6.35 2.32
C ILE A 293 -14.09 -5.09 1.48
N LEU A 294 -15.15 -4.30 1.28
CA LEU A 294 -15.05 -3.04 0.55
C LEU A 294 -14.11 -2.04 1.26
N ASP A 295 -14.23 -1.94 2.60
CA ASP A 295 -13.32 -1.15 3.43
C ASP A 295 -11.87 -1.64 3.34
N LEU A 296 -11.67 -2.96 3.33
CA LEU A 296 -10.35 -3.56 3.17
C LEU A 296 -9.74 -3.20 1.81
N LEU A 297 -10.51 -3.36 0.73
CA LEU A 297 -10.07 -3.04 -0.63
C LEU A 297 -9.76 -1.55 -0.79
N ALA A 298 -10.58 -0.67 -0.23
CA ALA A 298 -10.33 0.77 -0.22
C ALA A 298 -9.07 1.15 0.56
N THR A 299 -8.88 0.54 1.74
CA THR A 299 -7.66 0.72 2.54
C THR A 299 -6.41 0.31 1.75
N ILE A 300 -6.48 -0.83 1.07
CA ILE A 300 -5.39 -1.29 0.21
C ILE A 300 -5.17 -0.32 -0.96
N GLY A 301 -6.23 0.19 -1.59
CA GLY A 301 -6.13 1.19 -2.66
C GLY A 301 -5.43 2.48 -2.22
N GLN A 302 -5.71 2.96 -1.01
CA GLN A 302 -5.03 4.11 -0.43
C GLN A 302 -3.52 3.85 -0.25
N HIS A 303 -3.15 2.66 0.23
CA HIS A 303 -1.76 2.31 0.44
C HIS A 303 -0.97 2.16 -0.86
N ILE A 304 -1.59 1.63 -1.90
CA ILE A 304 -0.98 1.61 -3.23
C ILE A 304 -0.88 3.01 -3.81
N GLY A 305 -1.86 3.87 -3.57
CA GLY A 305 -1.74 5.29 -3.91
C GLY A 305 -0.49 5.91 -3.29
N VAL A 306 -0.22 5.66 -2.01
CA VAL A 306 1.03 6.07 -1.34
C VAL A 306 2.26 5.46 -2.01
N ALA A 307 2.23 4.17 -2.34
CA ALA A 307 3.33 3.48 -3.02
C ALA A 307 3.67 4.10 -4.38
N ILE A 308 2.65 4.34 -5.21
CA ILE A 308 2.78 4.96 -6.53
C ILE A 308 3.33 6.38 -6.41
N ALA A 309 2.78 7.17 -5.47
CA ALA A 309 3.25 8.53 -5.22
C ALA A 309 4.73 8.55 -4.81
N LYS A 310 5.12 7.65 -3.92
CA LYS A 310 6.52 7.49 -3.50
C LYS A 310 7.41 7.12 -4.67
N TYR A 311 7.04 6.11 -5.46
CA TYR A 311 7.82 5.71 -6.64
C TYR A 311 8.00 6.87 -7.63
N ARG A 312 6.93 7.61 -7.94
CA ARG A 312 7.00 8.80 -8.80
C ARG A 312 7.93 9.87 -8.22
N SER A 313 7.84 10.14 -6.92
CA SER A 313 8.66 11.13 -6.23
C SER A 313 10.14 10.75 -6.20
N ASP A 314 10.46 9.50 -5.84
CA ASP A 314 11.84 9.00 -5.78
C ASP A 314 12.48 9.06 -7.18
N HIS A 315 11.72 8.74 -8.22
CA HIS A 315 12.23 8.77 -9.59
C HIS A 315 12.47 10.20 -10.11
N GLU A 316 11.58 11.15 -9.79
CA GLU A 316 11.80 12.56 -10.13
C GLU A 316 12.97 13.15 -9.32
N ALA A 317 13.11 12.81 -8.05
CA ALA A 317 14.24 13.23 -7.22
C ALA A 317 15.57 12.71 -7.77
N GLN A 318 15.64 11.43 -8.16
CA GLN A 318 16.83 10.86 -8.79
C GLN A 318 17.16 11.56 -10.11
N ARG A 319 16.15 11.85 -10.94
CA ARG A 319 16.32 12.59 -12.19
C ARG A 319 16.87 14.00 -11.94
N LEU A 320 16.31 14.73 -10.97
CA LEU A 320 16.77 16.06 -10.59
C LEU A 320 18.21 16.03 -10.07
N SER A 321 18.55 15.07 -9.22
CA SER A 321 19.91 14.88 -8.71
C SER A 321 20.92 14.65 -9.85
N ILE A 322 20.58 13.80 -10.84
CA ILE A 322 21.42 13.57 -12.03
C ILE A 322 21.57 14.86 -12.85
N LEU A 323 20.52 15.66 -12.99
CA LEU A 323 20.57 16.94 -13.71
C LEU A 323 21.43 17.97 -12.97
N GLU A 324 21.34 18.03 -11.64
CA GLU A 324 22.16 18.90 -10.79
C GLU A 324 23.63 18.52 -10.87
N GLU A 325 23.95 17.22 -10.75
CA GLU A 325 25.32 16.71 -10.88
C GLU A 325 25.91 17.05 -12.25
N ARG A 326 25.16 16.82 -13.34
CA ARG A 326 25.57 17.19 -14.70
C ARG A 326 25.80 18.69 -14.86
N SER A 327 24.94 19.52 -14.26
CA SER A 327 25.09 20.97 -14.29
C SER A 327 26.34 21.43 -13.52
N SER A 328 26.62 20.83 -12.37
CA SER A 328 27.82 21.10 -11.57
C SER A 328 29.09 20.74 -12.36
N LEU A 329 29.14 19.54 -12.95
CA LEU A 329 30.25 19.11 -13.81
C LEU A 329 30.47 20.05 -14.99
N ALA A 330 29.40 20.55 -15.61
CA ALA A 330 29.52 21.53 -16.69
C ALA A 330 30.16 22.85 -16.23
N HIS A 331 29.86 23.30 -15.01
CA HIS A 331 30.49 24.50 -14.45
C HIS A 331 31.97 24.28 -14.12
N GLU A 332 32.30 23.16 -13.47
CA GLU A 332 33.70 22.82 -13.14
C GLU A 332 34.58 22.67 -14.39
N LEU A 333 34.07 22.02 -15.44
CA LEU A 333 34.77 21.87 -16.72
C LEU A 333 34.94 23.21 -17.43
N HIS A 334 33.95 24.10 -17.37
CA HIS A 334 34.04 25.43 -17.95
C HIS A 334 35.11 26.28 -17.24
N ASP A 335 35.11 26.28 -15.92
CA ASP A 335 36.01 27.13 -15.13
C ASP A 335 37.47 26.66 -15.18
N SER A 336 37.71 25.34 -15.26
CA SER A 336 39.07 24.79 -15.31
C SER A 336 39.63 24.68 -16.74
N LEU A 337 38.91 24.02 -17.66
CA LEU A 337 39.46 23.66 -18.98
C LEU A 337 39.18 24.74 -20.03
N ALA A 338 37.97 25.31 -20.06
CA ALA A 338 37.63 26.29 -21.10
C ALA A 338 38.43 27.58 -20.92
N GLN A 339 38.60 28.00 -19.67
CA GLN A 339 39.44 29.15 -19.33
C GLN A 339 40.92 28.91 -19.65
N THR A 340 41.44 27.70 -19.38
CA THR A 340 42.83 27.34 -19.71
C THR A 340 43.07 27.33 -21.22
N LEU A 341 42.17 26.72 -22.01
CA LEU A 341 42.27 26.71 -23.47
C LEU A 341 42.12 28.11 -24.07
N ALA A 342 41.24 28.95 -23.52
CA ALA A 342 41.12 30.34 -23.94
C ALA A 342 42.42 31.14 -23.69
N SER A 343 43.07 30.91 -22.55
CA SER A 343 44.38 31.50 -22.22
C SER A 343 45.49 31.02 -23.16
N LEU A 344 45.59 29.71 -23.40
CA LEU A 344 46.56 29.14 -24.34
C LEU A 344 46.36 29.69 -25.76
N ARG A 345 45.11 29.82 -26.20
CA ARG A 345 44.80 30.43 -27.50
C ARG A 345 45.29 31.87 -27.61
N LEU A 346 45.12 32.66 -26.55
CA LEU A 346 45.63 34.04 -26.50
C LEU A 346 47.16 34.07 -26.55
N GLN A 347 47.84 33.21 -25.77
CA GLN A 347 49.30 33.12 -25.75
C GLN A 347 49.88 32.73 -27.11
N VAL A 348 49.29 31.75 -27.79
CA VAL A 348 49.72 31.33 -29.14
C VAL A 348 49.48 32.42 -30.17
N ARG A 349 48.39 33.19 -30.05
CA ARG A 349 48.15 34.35 -30.91
C ARG A 349 49.18 35.45 -30.67
N MET A 350 49.48 35.78 -29.42
CA MET A 350 50.53 36.77 -29.09
C MET A 350 51.91 36.32 -29.58
N LEU A 351 52.22 35.03 -29.50
CA LEU A 351 53.46 34.47 -30.04
C LEU A 351 53.51 34.62 -31.57
N ALA A 352 52.40 34.34 -32.26
CA ALA A 352 52.32 34.54 -33.70
C ALA A 352 52.50 36.01 -34.10
N ASP A 353 51.83 36.93 -33.41
CA ASP A 353 51.92 38.37 -33.66
C ASP A 353 53.35 38.91 -33.38
N ALA A 354 54.03 38.39 -32.35
CA ALA A 354 55.40 38.80 -31.99
C ALA A 354 56.47 38.26 -32.98
N LEU A 355 56.17 37.15 -33.64
CA LEU A 355 57.04 36.56 -34.65
C LEU A 355 56.76 37.11 -36.06
N ASP A 356 55.68 37.87 -36.24
CA ASP A 356 55.30 38.45 -37.52
C ASP A 356 56.34 39.49 -37.95
N GLY A 357 56.87 39.33 -39.18
CA GLY A 357 57.94 40.17 -39.71
C GLY A 357 59.38 39.72 -39.38
N HIS A 358 59.58 38.62 -38.66
CA HIS A 358 60.89 37.98 -38.48
C HIS A 358 61.08 36.77 -39.40
N GLU A 359 62.32 36.52 -39.87
CA GLU A 359 62.65 35.28 -40.59
C GLU A 359 62.64 34.09 -39.62
N ILE A 360 61.58 33.28 -39.69
CA ILE A 360 61.46 32.02 -38.95
C ILE A 360 61.55 30.85 -39.93
N PRO A 361 62.19 29.73 -39.55
CA PRO A 361 62.21 28.53 -40.38
C PRO A 361 60.79 28.07 -40.72
N ALA A 362 60.58 27.61 -41.96
CA ALA A 362 59.27 27.16 -42.45
C ALA A 362 58.66 26.05 -41.56
N GLU A 363 59.49 25.18 -40.98
CA GLU A 363 59.06 24.15 -40.03
C GLU A 363 58.46 24.75 -38.75
N ALA A 364 59.08 25.79 -38.19
CA ALA A 364 58.57 26.48 -36.99
C ALA A 364 57.24 27.20 -37.25
N GLN A 365 57.08 27.81 -38.44
CA GLN A 365 55.83 28.43 -38.87
C GLN A 365 54.70 27.38 -39.03
N ALA A 366 55.04 26.22 -39.60
CA ALA A 366 54.11 25.10 -39.75
C ALA A 366 53.68 24.53 -38.41
N ASP A 367 54.61 24.36 -37.46
CA ASP A 367 54.32 23.89 -36.10
C ASP A 367 53.45 24.88 -35.32
N LEU A 368 53.72 26.18 -35.40
CA LEU A 368 52.89 27.22 -34.78
C LEU A 368 51.45 27.19 -35.31
N THR A 369 51.30 27.01 -36.62
CA THR A 369 49.99 26.86 -37.27
C THR A 369 49.28 25.59 -36.79
N ARG A 370 49.99 24.47 -36.65
CA ARG A 370 49.45 23.20 -36.14
C ARG A 370 48.96 23.33 -34.70
N ILE A 371 49.75 23.97 -33.82
CA ILE A 371 49.39 24.22 -32.42
C ILE A 371 48.14 25.09 -32.33
N ARG A 372 48.07 26.18 -33.10
CA ARG A 372 46.91 27.07 -33.13
C ARG A 372 45.64 26.30 -33.53
N ASN A 373 45.72 25.54 -34.63
CA ASN A 373 44.58 24.76 -35.12
C ASN A 373 44.14 23.70 -34.09
N GLY A 374 45.08 23.00 -33.46
CA GLY A 374 44.76 22.00 -32.41
C GLY A 374 44.11 22.61 -31.16
N ILE A 375 44.50 23.82 -30.76
CA ILE A 375 43.85 24.53 -29.64
C ILE A 375 42.44 24.99 -30.02
N ASP A 376 42.25 25.52 -31.23
CA ASP A 376 40.93 25.93 -31.71
C ASP A 376 39.96 24.74 -31.84
N GLU A 377 40.46 23.59 -32.29
CA GLU A 377 39.72 22.32 -32.34
C GLU A 377 39.34 21.84 -30.94
N ALA A 378 40.30 21.70 -30.02
CA ALA A 378 40.05 21.27 -28.64
C ALA A 378 39.08 22.21 -27.90
N HIS A 379 39.16 23.53 -28.15
CA HIS A 379 38.23 24.50 -27.59
C HIS A 379 36.82 24.38 -28.21
N GLY A 380 36.73 24.04 -29.50
CA GLY A 380 35.48 23.72 -30.17
C GLY A 380 34.80 22.49 -29.57
N GLU A 381 35.55 21.39 -29.44
CA GLU A 381 35.09 20.13 -28.85
C GLU A 381 34.62 20.32 -27.39
N LEU A 382 35.38 21.05 -26.58
CA LEU A 382 34.99 21.34 -25.20
C LEU A 382 33.68 22.13 -25.13
N ARG A 383 33.48 23.10 -26.03
CA ARG A 383 32.24 23.90 -26.06
C ARG A 383 31.05 23.04 -26.49
N GLU A 384 31.23 22.14 -27.45
CA GLU A 384 30.21 21.15 -27.85
C GLU A 384 29.88 20.21 -26.69
N LEU A 385 30.90 19.70 -25.98
CA LEU A 385 30.73 18.86 -24.79
C LEU A 385 29.97 19.60 -23.68
N LEU A 386 30.36 20.82 -23.32
CA LEU A 386 29.65 21.65 -22.34
C LEU A 386 28.20 21.95 -22.76
N GLY A 387 27.97 22.16 -24.05
CA GLY A 387 26.62 22.25 -24.62
C GLY A 387 25.80 20.99 -24.38
N SER A 388 26.41 19.81 -24.50
CA SER A 388 25.76 18.52 -24.26
C SER A 388 25.45 18.22 -22.78
N PHE A 389 26.18 18.84 -21.84
CA PHE A 389 25.87 18.74 -20.40
C PHE A 389 24.80 19.75 -19.96
N ARG A 390 24.72 20.90 -20.63
CA ARG A 390 23.74 21.97 -20.35
C ARG A 390 22.43 21.83 -21.11
N ALA A 391 22.36 21.04 -22.18
CA ALA A 391 21.11 20.79 -22.89
C ALA A 391 20.13 20.07 -21.93
N PRO A 392 19.00 20.70 -21.56
CA PRO A 392 17.99 20.01 -20.79
C PRO A 392 17.49 18.84 -21.64
N LEU A 393 17.41 17.64 -21.05
CA LEU A 393 16.54 16.60 -21.56
C LEU A 393 15.15 17.23 -21.63
N ASP A 394 14.68 17.57 -22.84
CA ASP A 394 13.38 18.17 -23.03
C ASP A 394 12.34 17.23 -22.39
N ARG A 395 11.48 17.79 -21.53
CA ARG A 395 10.41 17.01 -20.87
C ARG A 395 9.47 16.36 -21.89
N ARG A 396 9.54 16.77 -23.15
CA ARG A 396 8.73 16.30 -24.28
C ARG A 396 9.30 15.08 -25.03
N GLY A 397 10.51 14.59 -24.68
CA GLY A 397 11.10 13.35 -25.22
C GLY A 397 12.00 13.53 -26.45
N LEU A 398 12.49 12.41 -27.03
CA LEU A 398 13.41 12.40 -28.18
C LEU A 398 12.88 13.17 -29.40
N ILE A 399 11.63 12.90 -29.80
CA ILE A 399 11.04 13.41 -31.05
C ILE A 399 11.04 14.94 -31.13
N PRO A 400 10.47 15.68 -30.15
CA PRO A 400 10.48 17.14 -30.18
C PRO A 400 11.90 17.71 -30.14
N THR A 401 12.82 16.98 -29.51
CA THR A 401 14.22 17.39 -29.43
C THR A 401 14.94 17.26 -30.78
N LEU A 402 14.71 16.18 -31.52
CA LEU A 402 15.26 16.01 -32.88
C LEU A 402 14.71 17.08 -33.83
N GLN A 403 13.40 17.38 -33.73
CA GLN A 403 12.79 18.47 -34.50
C GLN A 403 13.47 19.82 -34.22
N ASP A 404 13.68 20.17 -32.95
CA ASP A 404 14.34 21.43 -32.58
C ASP A 404 15.80 21.47 -33.07
N ILE A 405 16.56 20.39 -32.88
CA ILE A 405 17.95 20.30 -33.33
C ILE A 405 18.05 20.50 -34.85
N THR A 406 17.27 19.76 -35.64
CA THR A 406 17.29 19.87 -37.11
C THR A 406 16.82 21.24 -37.58
N HIS A 407 15.79 21.81 -36.95
CA HIS A 407 15.29 23.14 -37.30
C HIS A 407 16.32 24.23 -37.01
N ARG A 408 16.93 24.23 -35.82
CA ARG A 408 17.97 25.19 -35.42
C ARG A 408 19.24 25.04 -36.25
N PHE A 409 19.56 23.82 -36.67
CA PHE A 409 20.67 23.58 -37.59
C PHE A 409 20.46 24.33 -38.90
N GLY A 410 19.33 24.12 -39.57
CA GLY A 410 19.01 24.80 -40.83
C GLY A 410 18.99 26.33 -40.70
N GLN A 411 18.43 26.86 -39.61
CA GLN A 411 18.44 28.31 -39.34
C GLN A 411 19.85 28.90 -39.21
N ARG A 412 20.79 28.15 -38.61
CA ARG A 412 22.14 28.65 -38.31
C ARG A 412 23.11 28.51 -39.48
N THR A 413 22.94 27.47 -40.30
CA THR A 413 23.87 27.15 -41.40
C THR A 413 23.37 27.61 -42.76
N GLY A 414 22.07 27.81 -42.93
CA GLY A 414 21.44 28.07 -44.22
C GLY A 414 21.22 26.80 -45.07
N ILE A 415 21.63 25.62 -44.57
CA ILE A 415 21.41 24.32 -45.22
C ILE A 415 19.94 23.93 -45.08
N HIS A 416 19.33 23.37 -46.13
CA HIS A 416 17.96 22.88 -46.06
C HIS A 416 17.88 21.60 -45.24
N ALA A 417 17.50 21.72 -43.97
CA ALA A 417 17.42 20.61 -43.04
C ALA A 417 15.96 20.20 -42.77
N ALA A 418 15.64 18.93 -43.01
CA ALA A 418 14.29 18.39 -42.83
C ALA A 418 14.29 17.20 -41.86
N PHE A 419 13.40 17.22 -40.87
CA PHE A 419 13.11 16.08 -40.00
C PHE A 419 11.80 15.42 -40.43
N GLN A 420 11.84 14.11 -40.65
CA GLN A 420 10.71 13.30 -41.06
C GLN A 420 10.54 12.11 -40.12
N MET A 421 9.29 11.76 -39.82
CA MET A 421 8.96 10.64 -38.94
C MET A 421 7.94 9.74 -39.62
N GLY A 422 8.29 8.47 -39.77
CA GLY A 422 7.45 7.42 -40.33
C GLY A 422 7.03 6.36 -39.31
N CYS A 423 7.12 6.64 -38.01
CA CYS A 423 6.76 5.72 -36.94
C CYS A 423 5.87 6.40 -35.88
N ARG A 424 5.18 5.60 -35.06
CA ARG A 424 4.46 6.10 -33.87
C ARG A 424 5.46 6.49 -32.77
N PRO A 425 5.09 7.39 -31.83
CA PRO A 425 5.90 7.65 -30.65
C PRO A 425 6.19 6.37 -29.87
N PHE A 426 7.40 6.28 -29.33
CA PHE A 426 7.88 5.14 -28.56
C PHE A 426 8.66 5.64 -27.36
N ASP A 427 8.67 4.83 -26.30
CA ASP A 427 9.41 5.15 -25.08
C ASP A 427 10.84 4.61 -25.19
N LEU A 428 11.79 5.47 -24.82
CA LEU A 428 13.19 5.12 -24.65
C LEU A 428 13.60 5.34 -23.19
N SER A 429 14.65 4.64 -22.76
CA SER A 429 15.38 5.05 -21.56
C SER A 429 16.04 6.41 -21.79
N ALA A 430 16.22 7.18 -20.71
CA ALA A 430 16.91 8.47 -20.79
C ALA A 430 18.36 8.35 -21.31
N ALA A 431 18.98 7.18 -21.14
CA ALA A 431 20.31 6.89 -21.67
C ALA A 431 20.27 6.74 -23.20
N GLU A 432 19.30 6.01 -23.75
CA GLU A 432 19.11 5.86 -25.19
C GLU A 432 18.76 7.18 -25.86
N GLU A 433 17.79 7.94 -25.34
CA GLU A 433 17.42 9.26 -25.88
C GLU A 433 18.65 10.17 -25.99
N LEU A 434 19.48 10.18 -24.94
CA LEU A 434 20.69 11.00 -24.91
C LEU A 434 21.73 10.57 -25.94
N GLN A 435 22.00 9.27 -26.08
CA GLN A 435 22.99 8.81 -27.07
C GLN A 435 22.50 9.07 -28.50
N ILE A 436 21.22 8.82 -28.79
CA ILE A 436 20.64 9.08 -30.10
C ILE A 436 20.71 10.57 -30.44
N MET A 437 20.33 11.44 -29.50
CA MET A 437 20.48 12.90 -29.69
C MET A 437 21.93 13.30 -29.98
N ARG A 438 22.89 12.72 -29.26
CA ARG A 438 24.33 13.03 -29.46
C ARG A 438 24.83 12.55 -30.81
N ILE A 439 24.38 11.38 -31.27
CA ILE A 439 24.68 10.86 -32.61
C ILE A 439 24.18 11.87 -33.66
N VAL A 440 22.92 12.33 -33.55
CA VAL A 440 22.37 13.32 -34.50
C VAL A 440 23.15 14.64 -34.47
N GLN A 441 23.45 15.16 -33.28
CA GLN A 441 24.20 16.41 -33.14
C GLN A 441 25.60 16.33 -33.73
N GLU A 442 26.31 15.23 -33.48
CA GLU A 442 27.64 14.98 -34.03
C GLU A 442 27.58 14.84 -35.56
N THR A 443 26.63 14.08 -36.09
CA THR A 443 26.44 13.94 -37.54
C THR A 443 26.15 15.29 -38.21
N LEU A 444 25.23 16.09 -37.67
CA LEU A 444 24.94 17.42 -38.20
C LEU A 444 26.15 18.36 -38.10
N THR A 445 26.95 18.22 -37.05
CA THR A 445 28.21 18.96 -36.88
C THR A 445 29.21 18.58 -37.96
N ASN A 446 29.32 17.30 -38.29
CA ASN A 446 30.15 16.79 -39.38
C ASN A 446 29.67 17.32 -40.74
N VAL A 447 28.36 17.34 -41.00
CA VAL A 447 27.81 17.94 -42.22
C VAL A 447 28.23 19.40 -42.34
N ARG A 448 28.04 20.20 -41.27
CA ARG A 448 28.42 21.62 -41.27
C ARG A 448 29.91 21.85 -41.49
N LYS A 449 30.77 21.03 -40.86
CA LYS A 449 32.22 21.21 -40.91
C LYS A 449 32.83 20.70 -42.22
N HIS A 450 32.27 19.63 -42.80
CA HIS A 450 32.97 18.85 -43.84
C HIS A 450 32.18 18.61 -45.12
N ALA A 451 30.84 18.52 -45.08
CA ALA A 451 30.08 18.00 -46.22
C ALA A 451 29.91 19.00 -47.39
N GLN A 452 29.96 20.31 -47.14
CA GLN A 452 29.55 21.32 -48.14
C GLN A 452 28.15 21.05 -48.76
N ALA A 453 27.28 20.36 -48.00
CA ALA A 453 25.95 19.96 -48.40
C ALA A 453 24.99 21.15 -48.52
N GLN A 454 24.04 21.06 -49.43
CA GLN A 454 22.91 22.00 -49.56
C GLN A 454 21.68 21.49 -48.79
N THR A 455 21.56 20.18 -48.64
CA THR A 455 20.40 19.51 -48.05
C THR A 455 20.84 18.46 -47.05
N VAL A 456 20.12 18.38 -45.93
CA VAL A 456 20.23 17.29 -44.96
C VAL A 456 18.85 16.77 -44.60
N ARG A 457 18.70 15.45 -44.63
CA ARG A 457 17.48 14.75 -44.22
C ARG A 457 17.74 13.92 -42.97
N VAL A 458 16.91 14.09 -41.95
CA VAL A 458 16.86 13.24 -40.76
C VAL A 458 15.53 12.50 -40.78
N LEU A 459 15.56 11.18 -40.92
CA LEU A 459 14.37 10.33 -41.02
C LEU A 459 14.37 9.30 -39.89
N LEU A 460 13.27 9.21 -39.16
CA LEU A 460 13.06 8.19 -38.13
C LEU A 460 11.90 7.28 -38.54
N THR A 461 12.18 6.00 -38.77
CA THR A 461 11.23 5.00 -39.25
C THR A 461 11.24 3.74 -38.39
N ARG A 462 10.20 2.93 -38.51
CA ARG A 462 10.14 1.59 -37.91
C ARG A 462 10.01 0.57 -39.03
N GLU A 463 10.92 -0.39 -39.06
CA GLU A 463 10.89 -1.47 -40.03
C GLU A 463 9.81 -2.51 -39.70
N GLN A 464 9.45 -3.32 -40.70
CA GLN A 464 8.50 -4.43 -40.52
C GLN A 464 9.01 -5.50 -39.54
N THR A 465 10.33 -5.63 -39.42
CA THR A 465 11.03 -6.49 -38.44
C THR A 465 10.83 -6.05 -36.99
N GLY A 466 10.31 -4.84 -36.77
CA GLY A 466 10.02 -4.26 -35.46
C GLY A 466 11.07 -3.26 -34.98
N GLU A 467 12.22 -3.20 -35.66
CA GLU A 467 13.37 -2.35 -35.33
C GLU A 467 13.15 -0.88 -35.72
N TYR A 468 13.79 0.03 -35.00
CA TYR A 468 13.76 1.46 -35.31
C TYR A 468 15.03 1.86 -36.06
N VAL A 469 14.85 2.67 -37.09
CA VAL A 469 15.94 3.14 -37.96
C VAL A 469 15.93 4.65 -37.95
N LEU A 470 17.05 5.22 -37.49
CA LEU A 470 17.34 6.64 -37.62
C LEU A 470 18.36 6.82 -38.74
N LEU A 471 17.93 7.51 -39.78
CA LEU A 471 18.68 7.75 -41.00
C LEU A 471 19.01 9.24 -41.12
N ILE A 472 20.28 9.56 -41.35
CA ILE A 472 20.74 10.92 -41.60
C ILE A 472 21.51 10.92 -42.93
N GLU A 473 21.04 11.71 -43.89
CA GLU A 473 21.59 11.78 -45.23
C GLU A 473 21.89 13.23 -45.60
N ASP A 474 23.05 13.45 -46.22
CA ASP A 474 23.44 14.72 -46.81
C ASP A 474 23.84 14.57 -48.28
N ASP A 475 23.64 15.64 -49.07
CA ASP A 475 24.01 15.73 -50.49
C ASP A 475 25.40 16.34 -50.71
N GLY A 476 26.30 16.18 -49.74
CA GLY A 476 27.62 16.79 -49.74
C GLY A 476 28.66 16.10 -50.62
N VAL A 477 29.92 16.51 -50.45
CA VAL A 477 31.06 16.00 -51.21
C VAL A 477 31.41 14.53 -50.91
N GLY A 478 30.83 13.94 -49.86
CA GLY A 478 31.13 12.59 -49.40
C GLY A 478 32.62 12.37 -49.07
N PHE A 479 32.97 11.15 -48.69
CA PHE A 479 34.35 10.75 -48.44
C PHE A 479 34.55 9.26 -48.77
N SER A 480 35.79 8.89 -49.09
CA SER A 480 36.13 7.48 -49.25
C SER A 480 36.17 6.82 -47.87
N THR A 481 35.27 5.89 -47.59
CA THR A 481 35.29 5.09 -46.36
C THR A 481 36.64 4.37 -46.24
N PRO A 482 37.49 4.67 -45.24
CA PRO A 482 38.85 4.12 -45.23
C PRO A 482 38.84 2.64 -44.85
N ARG A 483 39.62 1.82 -45.57
CA ARG A 483 40.13 0.55 -45.01
C ARG A 483 41.08 0.90 -43.86
N ARG A 484 40.60 1.00 -42.61
CA ARG A 484 41.30 0.91 -41.30
C ARG A 484 42.74 1.47 -41.10
N SER A 485 43.32 2.24 -42.02
CA SER A 485 44.71 2.71 -41.97
C SER A 485 44.81 4.16 -42.46
N GLY A 486 44.31 5.10 -41.64
CA GLY A 486 44.48 6.55 -41.78
C GLY A 486 45.22 7.15 -40.58
N HIS A 487 45.70 8.40 -40.69
CA HIS A 487 46.55 9.04 -39.68
C HIS A 487 45.81 9.27 -38.34
N PRO A 488 46.51 9.28 -37.18
CA PRO A 488 45.88 9.49 -35.88
C PRO A 488 45.32 10.92 -35.78
N GLY A 489 44.01 11.07 -35.95
CA GLY A 489 43.30 12.35 -35.86
C GLY A 489 42.13 12.51 -36.84
N GLU A 490 42.24 11.94 -38.05
CA GLU A 490 41.25 12.17 -39.14
C GLU A 490 39.88 11.51 -38.92
N HIS A 491 39.72 10.64 -37.92
CA HIS A 491 38.51 9.81 -37.75
C HIS A 491 37.94 9.78 -36.33
N ILE A 492 38.30 10.75 -35.48
CA ILE A 492 37.83 10.78 -34.09
C ILE A 492 36.29 10.85 -34.06
N GLY A 493 35.67 11.71 -34.87
CA GLY A 493 34.21 11.86 -34.95
C GLY A 493 33.46 10.56 -35.30
N LEU A 494 33.94 9.79 -36.29
CA LEU A 494 33.31 8.51 -36.68
C LEU A 494 33.46 7.45 -35.57
N SER A 495 34.62 7.38 -34.92
CA SER A 495 34.85 6.45 -33.81
C SER A 495 33.96 6.76 -32.58
N ILE A 496 33.65 8.04 -32.36
CA ILE A 496 32.73 8.48 -31.31
C ILE A 496 31.31 8.03 -31.64
N LEU A 497 30.86 8.14 -32.89
CA LEU A 497 29.55 7.66 -33.31
C LEU A 497 29.39 6.15 -33.08
N GLU A 498 30.39 5.36 -33.48
CA GLU A 498 30.39 3.90 -33.28
C GLU A 498 30.33 3.51 -31.80
N GLU A 499 31.12 4.16 -30.94
CA GLU A 499 31.13 3.92 -29.50
C GLU A 499 29.81 4.29 -28.84
N ARG A 500 29.17 5.39 -29.27
CA ARG A 500 27.84 5.79 -28.77
C ARG A 500 26.75 4.81 -29.17
N ALA A 501 26.76 4.31 -30.40
CA ALA A 501 25.82 3.29 -30.86
C ALA A 501 25.99 1.99 -30.06
N ARG A 502 27.24 1.56 -29.83
CA ARG A 502 27.56 0.36 -29.04
C ARG A 502 27.03 0.43 -27.60
N ARG A 503 27.07 1.61 -26.97
CA ARG A 503 26.59 1.83 -25.59
C ARG A 503 25.09 1.59 -25.40
N ILE A 504 24.31 1.67 -26.47
CA ILE A 504 22.87 1.43 -26.46
C ILE A 504 22.49 0.15 -27.20
N GLY A 505 23.47 -0.71 -27.51
CA GLY A 505 23.24 -1.95 -28.27
C GLY A 505 22.75 -1.72 -29.70
N ALA A 506 22.95 -0.52 -30.25
CA ALA A 506 22.53 -0.17 -31.60
C ALA A 506 23.62 -0.52 -32.65
N ALA A 507 23.18 -0.86 -33.86
CA ALA A 507 24.05 -1.03 -35.01
C ALA A 507 24.14 0.30 -35.78
N LEU A 508 25.36 0.72 -36.11
CA LEU A 508 25.62 1.91 -36.91
C LEU A 508 26.24 1.50 -38.24
N ASN A 509 25.63 1.91 -39.34
CA ASN A 509 26.15 1.76 -40.69
C ASN A 509 26.44 3.15 -41.28
N ILE A 510 27.59 3.30 -41.93
CA ILE A 510 28.03 4.56 -42.52
C ILE A 510 28.42 4.29 -43.97
N GLU A 511 27.67 4.87 -44.89
CA GLU A 511 27.88 4.76 -46.32
C GLU A 511 28.23 6.14 -46.85
N SER A 512 29.36 6.26 -47.54
CA SER A 512 29.76 7.51 -48.19
C SER A 512 30.62 7.18 -49.40
N GLU A 513 30.40 7.93 -50.48
CA GLU A 513 31.25 7.90 -51.66
C GLU A 513 31.58 9.34 -52.08
N PRO A 514 32.81 9.61 -52.55
CA PRO A 514 33.16 10.94 -53.05
C PRO A 514 32.21 11.41 -54.16
N GLY A 515 31.53 12.52 -53.92
CA GLY A 515 30.55 13.15 -54.82
C GLY A 515 29.10 12.73 -54.63
N GLU A 516 28.81 11.72 -53.80
CA GLU A 516 27.45 11.16 -53.59
C GLU A 516 26.91 11.45 -52.18
N GLY A 517 27.64 12.22 -51.36
CA GLY A 517 27.23 12.58 -50.00
C GLY A 517 27.55 11.51 -48.94
N THR A 518 26.86 11.61 -47.80
CA THR A 518 27.01 10.67 -46.68
C THR A 518 25.65 10.21 -46.19
N ARG A 519 25.55 8.92 -45.90
CA ARG A 519 24.39 8.25 -45.32
C ARG A 519 24.81 7.57 -44.02
N ILE A 520 24.21 7.99 -42.91
CA ILE A 520 24.42 7.40 -41.58
C ILE A 520 23.12 6.77 -41.13
N GLU A 521 23.17 5.47 -40.84
CA GLU A 521 22.03 4.65 -40.47
C GLU A 521 22.26 4.02 -39.10
N LEU A 522 21.42 4.37 -38.13
CA LEU A 522 21.43 3.82 -36.79
C LEU A 522 20.20 2.92 -36.62
N VAL A 523 20.43 1.62 -36.48
CA VAL A 523 19.40 0.60 -36.22
C VAL A 523 19.42 0.27 -34.73
N PHE A 524 18.29 0.46 -34.05
CA PHE A 524 18.18 0.19 -32.63
C PHE A 524 16.82 -0.41 -32.28
N ASN A 525 16.82 -1.19 -31.20
CA ASN A 525 15.61 -1.71 -30.60
C ASN A 525 15.43 -1.02 -29.25
N PRO A 526 14.37 -0.19 -29.07
CA PRO A 526 14.08 0.42 -27.80
C PRO A 526 14.02 -0.67 -26.74
N THR A 527 14.97 -0.62 -25.81
CA THR A 527 14.81 -1.39 -24.58
C THR A 527 13.67 -0.71 -23.86
N ALA A 528 12.47 -1.30 -23.91
CA ALA A 528 11.31 -0.80 -23.17
C ALA A 528 11.77 -0.44 -21.75
N ARG A 529 11.29 0.67 -21.18
CA ARG A 529 11.55 1.04 -19.78
C ARG A 529 11.35 -0.20 -18.88
N GLY A 530 12.42 -0.93 -18.57
CA GLY A 530 12.40 -2.18 -17.81
C GLY A 530 12.80 -3.50 -18.51
N ALA A 531 13.55 -3.52 -19.63
CA ALA A 531 13.93 -4.79 -20.29
C ALA A 531 15.45 -5.07 -20.39
N ALA A 532 16.27 -4.58 -19.46
CA ALA A 532 17.71 -4.82 -19.46
C ALA A 532 18.24 -5.53 -18.20
N THR A 533 17.65 -6.67 -17.82
CA THR A 533 18.35 -7.67 -16.98
C THR A 533 17.83 -9.10 -17.17
N GLU A 534 17.62 -9.54 -18.41
CA GLU A 534 17.53 -10.98 -18.71
C GLU A 534 18.51 -11.30 -19.84
N GLN A 535 19.77 -11.55 -19.49
CA GLN A 535 20.72 -12.42 -20.22
C GLN A 535 22.14 -12.28 -19.64
N VAL A 536 22.37 -12.89 -18.48
CA VAL A 536 23.65 -13.57 -18.20
C VAL A 536 23.31 -14.85 -17.43
N SER A 537 23.33 -15.98 -18.13
CA SER A 537 23.52 -17.32 -17.57
C SER A 537 24.42 -18.09 -18.50
#